data_AF-A0A9E3BKD5-F1
#
_entry.id   AF-A0A9E3BKD5-F1
#
_cell.length_a   1.000
_cell.length_b   1.000
_cell.length_c   1.000
_cell.angle_alpha   90.00
_cell.angle_beta   90.00
_cell.angle_gamma   90.00
#
_symmetry.space_group_name_H-M   'P 1'
#
loop_
_entity.id
_entity.type
_entity.pdbx_description
1 polymer ?
#
loop_
_entity_poly.entity_id
_entity_poly.type
_entity_poly.pdbx_seq_one_letter_code
_entity_poly.pdbx_strand_id
1 'polypeptide(L)' 'RDLEILRSLAEGRSMTEIAGALGLSYKTVANACSQIKAKLGVARTADLIRIAIEMGVAPG' A
#
# COMPACT_ATOMS: atom_id res chain seq x y z
N ARG A 1 2.16 -7.23 -7.47
CA ARG A 1 3.16 -6.81 -6.45
C ARG A 1 2.91 -5.41 -5.90
N ASP A 2 3.29 -4.30 -6.53
CA ASP A 2 3.03 -2.95 -5.98
C ASP A 2 1.53 -2.62 -5.90
N LEU A 3 0.77 -2.96 -6.94
CA LEU A 3 -0.68 -2.79 -6.98
C LEU A 3 -1.42 -3.62 -5.93
N GLU A 4 -0.92 -4.80 -5.55
CA GLU A 4 -1.55 -5.63 -4.51
C GLU A 4 -1.31 -5.07 -3.11
N ILE A 5 -0.12 -4.51 -2.88
CA ILE A 5 0.19 -3.77 -1.65
C ILE A 5 -0.70 -2.53 -1.59
N LEU A 6 -0.79 -1.78 -2.70
CA LEU A 6 -1.67 -0.60 -2.80
C LEU A 6 -3.15 -0.97 -2.56
N ARG A 7 -3.63 -2.06 -3.16
CA ARG A 7 -4.99 -2.56 -2.95
C ARG A 7 -5.26 -2.92 -1.51
N SER A 8 -4.35 -3.67 -0.89
CA SER A 8 -4.50 -4.08 0.50
C SER A 8 -4.42 -2.89 1.47
N LEU A 9 -3.63 -1.85 1.12
CA LEU A 9 -3.64 -0.58 1.84
C LEU A 9 -4.98 0.14 1.68
N ALA A 10 -5.58 0.13 0.49
CA ALA A 10 -6.92 0.69 0.25
C ALA A 10 -7.99 -0.04 1.07
N GLU A 11 -7.83 -1.36 1.28
CA GLU A 11 -8.66 -2.17 2.18
C GLU A 11 -8.42 -1.87 3.68
N GLY A 12 -7.46 -0.99 4.01
CA GLY A 12 -7.13 -0.63 5.39
C GLY A 12 -6.19 -1.60 6.11
N ARG A 13 -5.57 -2.56 5.39
CA ARG A 13 -4.64 -3.51 6.00
C ARG A 13 -3.30 -2.86 6.35
N SER A 14 -2.70 -3.30 7.45
CA SER A 14 -1.36 -2.88 7.85
C SER A 14 -0.28 -3.53 6.98
N MET A 15 0.88 -2.90 6.87
CA MET A 15 2.01 -3.42 6.06
C MET A 15 2.47 -4.82 6.51
N THR A 16 2.31 -5.14 7.79
CA THR A 16 2.57 -6.46 8.38
C THR A 16 1.57 -7.51 7.90
N GLU A 17 0.27 -7.18 7.87
CA GLU A 17 -0.76 -8.08 7.34
C GLU A 17 -0.58 -8.32 5.85
N ILE A 18 -0.24 -7.26 5.11
CA ILE A 18 0.06 -7.34 3.67
C ILE A 18 1.26 -8.24 3.41
N ALA A 19 2.32 -8.11 4.22
CA ALA A 19 3.50 -8.95 4.16
C ALA A 19 3.13 -10.43 4.38
N GLY A 20 2.32 -10.72 5.41
CA GLY A 20 1.82 -12.07 5.67
C GLY A 20 0.94 -12.62 4.54
N ALA A 21 -0.01 -11.82 4.05
CA ALA A 21 -0.94 -12.20 3.00
C ALA A 21 -0.26 -12.47 1.65
N LEU A 22 0.78 -11.71 1.32
CA LEU A 22 1.54 -11.86 0.07
C LEU A 22 2.75 -12.81 0.20
N GLY A 23 3.02 -13.35 1.39
CA GLY A 23 4.24 -14.13 1.65
C GLY A 23 5.54 -13.34 1.44
N LEU A 24 5.47 -12.02 1.64
CA LEU A 24 6.60 -11.09 1.47
C LEU A 24 7.16 -10.67 2.81
N SER A 25 8.43 -10.26 2.83
CA SER A 25 9.00 -9.63 4.02
C SER A 25 8.46 -8.21 4.19
N TYR A 26 8.28 -7.78 5.44
CA TYR A 26 7.93 -6.39 5.78
C TYR A 26 8.80 -5.37 5.04
N LYS A 27 10.11 -5.64 4.92
CA LYS A 27 11.07 -4.77 4.22
C LYS A 27 10.72 -4.58 2.74
N THR A 28 10.21 -5.62 2.08
CA THR A 28 9.74 -5.55 0.69
C THR A 28 8.50 -4.67 0.58
N VAL A 29 7.54 -4.85 1.49
CA VAL A 29 6.31 -4.03 1.53
C VAL A 29 6.64 -2.57 1.86
N ALA A 30 7.59 -2.34 2.78
CA ALA A 30 8.08 -1.02 3.13
C ALA A 30 8.78 -0.32 1.97
N ASN A 31 9.65 -1.03 1.25
CA ASN A 31 10.28 -0.48 0.04
C ASN A 31 9.24 -0.12 -1.03
N ALA A 32 8.27 -1.00 -1.29
CA ALA A 32 7.20 -0.71 -2.24
C ALA A 32 6.40 0.53 -1.82
N CYS A 33 5.97 0.59 -0.55
CA CYS A 33 5.31 1.77 0.01
C CYS A 33 6.14 3.03 -0.16
N SER A 34 7.45 3.00 0.14
CA SER A 34 8.33 4.16 -0.01
C SER A 34 8.44 4.61 -1.47
N GLN A 35 8.54 3.67 -2.42
CA GLN A 35 8.57 4.00 -3.85
C GLN A 35 7.24 4.58 -4.32
N ILE A 36 6.11 4.01 -3.90
CA ILE A 36 4.78 4.52 -4.23
C ILE A 36 4.60 5.92 -3.62
N LYS A 37 4.98 6.11 -2.35
CA LYS A 37 4.97 7.41 -1.66
C LYS A 37 5.77 8.46 -2.41
N ALA A 38 6.98 8.11 -2.83
CA ALA A 38 7.83 9.01 -3.61
C ALA A 38 7.21 9.35 -4.98
N LYS A 39 6.58 8.38 -5.66
CA LYS A 39 5.89 8.60 -6.94
C LYS A 39 4.66 9.49 -6.80
N LEU A 40 3.91 9.36 -5.70
CA LEU A 40 2.68 10.10 -5.44
C LEU A 40 2.90 11.41 -4.65
N GLY A 41 4.12 11.63 -4.15
CA GLY A 41 4.45 12.81 -3.33
C GLY A 41 3.84 12.80 -1.94
N VAL A 42 3.47 11.64 -1.38
CA VAL A 42 2.86 11.54 -0.05
C VAL A 42 3.83 11.13 1.05
N ALA A 43 3.78 11.81 2.19
CA ALA A 43 4.64 11.53 3.33
C ALA A 43 4.04 10.48 4.28
N ARG A 44 2.71 10.49 4.47
CA ARG A 44 2.04 9.63 5.46
C ARG A 44 1.39 8.42 4.83
N THR A 45 1.35 7.33 5.59
CA THR A 45 0.64 6.12 5.19
C THR A 45 -0.88 6.35 5.11
N ALA A 46 -1.44 7.23 5.94
CA ALA A 46 -2.85 7.61 5.83
C ALA A 46 -3.18 8.30 4.50
N ASP A 47 -2.33 9.23 4.05
CA ASP A 47 -2.47 9.88 2.74
C ASP A 47 -2.34 8.84 1.62
N LEU A 48 -1.40 7.91 1.76
CA LEU A 48 -1.22 6.79 0.83
C LEU A 48 -2.48 5.90 0.73
N ILE A 49 -3.10 5.56 1.86
CA ILE A 49 -4.36 4.78 1.91
C ILE A 49 -5.48 5.55 1.21
N ARG A 50 -5.61 6.85 1.49
CA ARG A 50 -6.62 7.69 0.86
C ARG A 50 -6.46 7.78 -0.65
N ILE A 51 -5.23 7.96 -1.13
CA ILE A 51 -4.95 7.94 -2.58
C ILE A 51 -5.19 6.54 -3.18
N ALA A 52 -4.86 5.47 -2.46
CA ALA A 52 -5.11 4.12 -2.92
C ALA A 52 -6.61 3.83 -3.10
N ILE A 53 -7.45 4.41 -2.23
CA ILE A 53 -8.91 4.40 -2.34
C ILE A 53 -9.37 5.26 -3.52
N GLU A 54 -8.87 6.50 -3.66
CA GLU A 54 -9.22 7.42 -4.76
C GLU A 54 -8.79 6.90 -6.14
N MET A 55 -7.65 6.21 -6.25
CA MET A 55 -7.18 5.60 -7.49
C MET A 55 -7.98 4.35 -7.90
N GLY A 56 -9.02 3.96 -7.15
CA GLY A 56 -10.01 2.99 -7.61
C GLY A 56 -9.54 1.54 -7.60
N VAL A 57 -8.63 1.16 -6.70
CA VAL A 57 -8.24 -0.25 -6.53
C VAL A 57 -9.16 -1.00 -5.54
N ALA A 58 -10.06 -0.28 -4.87
CA ALA A 58 -11.18 -0.88 -4.16
C ALA A 58 -12.38 -0.97 -5.11
N PRO A 59 -12.93 -2.16 -5.42
CA PRO A 59 -14.30 -2.22 -5.87
C PRO A 59 -15.17 -1.73 -4.71
N GLY A 60 -16.12 -0.83 -5.01
CA GLY A 60 -17.23 -0.57 -4.10
C GLY A 60 -18.02 -1.84 -3.81
#